data_AF-A0A6A3ZHR5-F1
#
_entry.id   AF-A0A6A3ZHR5-F1
#
_cell.length_a   1.000
_cell.length_b   1.000
_cell.length_c   1.000
_cell.angle_alpha   90.00
_cell.angle_beta   90.00
_cell.angle_gamma   90.00
#
_symmetry.space_group_name_H-M   'P 1'
#
loop_
_entity.id
_entity.type
_entity.pdbx_description
1 polymer ?
#
loop_
_entity_poly.entity_id
_entity_poly.type
_entity_poly.pdbx_seq_one_letter_code
_entity_poly.pdbx_strand_id
1 'polypeptide(L)'
;MGATSFGRRVVSIPLVWTLLNVLSGVTADCAAGSTTLTTEGCSGCGDYDLCLGFSSADECSGSDCVADGDCTYQCMSVNANLSTLVVLIEFGGFKSSKEVAAGGYTDTGYPDLTNKWPSANNDDVTAVSTIDVSSAVTTFIMSGGTAAVNYPQGKVASVTLTADFISAATAVTKVVLQNLDLDAEIASLSSLLPSTVEHIELYNTLLSDFPAGLGDLTSLQQLILDYNYITSVDSLDVIDSLTTLSLESNSIASFTGVFANLEYLYLGDNNLTSIPSAIFSHSHLSVLNLTGNSFESRSLTLDQADFLNSLETLVLSDSDFAVDLECDDMEQVEVQDVTVCLSDGVATSNNRASASSSAGVDGSDTLTSSTAGSSLSTSVIVGIICGILAVVAAAIIFVVYRRRKRNFIDSKLSSTADDHFPSSNSIRERRKQSYGELNTSTGVPMGIPMSASGVAMGIPTTTSEHDSSTGMPTTVEAATTYPSSSLDVVPKNKPSTFLSVWNDPELLSVQELAIVGFEATATGTSYEEAHVEFR
;
A
#
# COMPACT_ATOMS: atom_id res chain seq x y z
N MET A 1 41.68 -22.67 76.92
CA MET A 1 42.34 -21.86 77.98
C MET A 1 42.20 -20.39 77.61
N GLY A 2 41.55 -19.57 78.46
CA GLY A 2 41.43 -18.08 78.45
C GLY A 2 40.60 -17.46 77.29
N ALA A 3 39.46 -16.74 77.45
CA ALA A 3 39.15 -15.50 78.21
C ALA A 3 40.12 -14.35 77.83
N THR A 4 39.78 -13.13 77.37
CA THR A 4 38.70 -12.13 77.60
C THR A 4 38.84 -11.01 76.50
N SER A 5 37.80 -10.48 75.85
CA SER A 5 36.94 -9.32 76.19
C SER A 5 37.58 -7.90 76.26
N PHE A 6 37.05 -7.01 75.39
CA PHE A 6 36.73 -5.57 75.50
C PHE A 6 37.75 -4.44 75.23
N GLY A 7 37.31 -3.49 74.38
CA GLY A 7 37.88 -2.15 74.21
C GLY A 7 37.15 -1.30 73.16
N ARG A 8 35.96 -0.76 73.49
CA ARG A 8 35.21 0.26 72.72
C ARG A 8 36.03 1.57 72.63
N ARG A 9 36.17 2.16 71.44
CA ARG A 9 36.44 3.60 71.29
C ARG A 9 35.38 4.23 70.39
N VAL A 10 34.59 5.08 71.01
CA VAL A 10 33.67 6.03 70.40
C VAL A 10 34.52 7.17 69.84
N VAL A 11 34.40 7.45 68.54
CA VAL A 11 34.93 8.69 67.94
C VAL A 11 33.72 9.50 67.51
N SER A 12 33.47 10.57 68.26
CA SER A 12 32.49 11.60 67.96
C SER A 12 33.05 12.50 66.84
N ILE A 13 32.40 12.53 65.69
CA ILE A 13 32.66 13.53 64.64
C ILE A 13 31.48 14.50 64.64
N PRO A 14 31.70 15.82 64.79
CA PRO A 14 30.60 16.79 64.86
C PRO A 14 29.95 16.96 63.49
N LEU A 15 28.62 16.92 63.48
CA LEU A 15 27.78 17.35 62.36
C LEU A 15 27.98 18.85 62.13
N VAL A 16 28.80 19.18 61.13
CA VAL A 16 28.79 20.51 60.52
C VAL A 16 27.71 20.48 59.44
N TRP A 17 26.55 21.06 59.73
CA TRP A 17 25.54 21.41 58.75
C TRP A 17 26.09 22.54 57.87
N THR A 18 26.78 22.18 56.79
CA THR A 18 26.90 23.06 55.63
C THR A 18 25.63 22.90 54.80
N LEU A 19 24.75 23.91 54.90
CA LEU A 19 23.77 24.23 53.87
C LEU A 19 24.52 24.47 52.55
N LEU A 20 24.74 23.41 51.79
CA LEU A 20 24.95 23.54 50.35
C LEU A 20 23.56 23.77 49.76
N ASN A 21 23.19 25.04 49.61
CA ASN A 21 22.29 25.42 48.54
C ASN A 21 23.00 25.08 47.24
N VAL A 22 22.86 23.82 46.80
CA VAL A 22 22.92 23.52 45.38
C VAL A 22 21.68 24.21 44.85
N LEU A 23 21.87 25.42 44.32
CA LEU A 23 21.01 25.86 43.22
C LEU A 23 21.20 24.79 42.14
N SER A 24 20.33 23.79 42.19
CA SER A 24 20.00 22.98 41.04
C SER A 24 19.33 23.93 40.06
N GLY A 25 20.12 24.73 39.36
CA GLY A 25 19.76 25.20 38.03
C GLY A 25 19.84 23.99 37.12
N VAL A 26 18.96 23.02 37.36
CA VAL A 26 18.56 22.08 36.33
C VAL A 26 17.61 22.92 35.51
N THR A 27 18.08 23.45 34.39
CA THR A 27 17.16 23.84 33.33
C THR A 27 16.23 22.65 33.15
N ALA A 28 14.93 22.81 33.38
CA ALA A 28 13.99 21.76 33.05
C ALA A 28 14.22 21.41 31.58
N ASP A 29 14.65 20.18 31.28
CA ASP A 29 14.74 19.72 29.90
C ASP A 29 13.29 19.57 29.42
N CYS A 30 12.78 20.61 28.76
CA CYS A 30 11.45 20.61 28.17
C CYS A 30 11.32 19.44 27.19
N ALA A 31 10.12 18.86 27.08
CA ALA A 31 9.82 17.66 26.26
C ALA A 31 10.64 17.59 24.97
N ALA A 32 11.58 16.66 24.89
CA ALA A 32 12.40 16.26 23.72
C ALA A 32 13.00 17.38 22.82
N GLY A 33 12.92 18.66 23.21
CA GLY A 33 13.31 19.83 22.42
C GLY A 33 12.28 20.28 21.38
N SER A 34 12.61 21.37 20.68
CA SER A 34 11.69 22.08 19.78
C SER A 34 11.51 21.42 18.41
N THR A 35 12.30 20.39 18.10
CA THR A 35 12.31 19.71 16.80
C THR A 35 11.87 18.25 16.87
N THR A 36 11.45 17.78 18.05
CA THR A 36 11.06 16.39 18.29
C THR A 36 9.61 16.34 18.71
N LEU A 37 8.77 15.75 17.86
CA LEU A 37 7.37 15.52 18.17
C LEU A 37 7.24 14.37 19.16
N THR A 38 6.50 14.57 20.26
CA THR A 38 6.35 13.56 21.32
C THR A 38 5.05 13.78 22.11
N THR A 39 4.62 12.79 22.88
CA THR A 39 3.65 12.98 23.98
C THR A 39 4.34 13.00 25.35
N GLU A 40 5.59 12.54 25.41
CA GLU A 40 6.34 12.43 26.65
C GLU A 40 6.84 13.80 27.14
N GLY A 41 6.58 14.11 28.41
CA GLY A 41 7.02 15.37 29.02
C GLY A 41 6.20 16.61 28.65
N CYS A 42 5.06 16.43 27.97
CA CYS A 42 4.14 17.50 27.53
C CYS A 42 3.21 17.97 28.67
N SER A 43 3.74 18.36 29.83
CA SER A 43 2.95 18.62 31.05
C SER A 43 1.90 19.74 30.93
N GLY A 44 2.05 20.64 29.96
CA GLY A 44 1.09 21.70 29.65
C GLY A 44 -0.02 21.31 28.66
N CYS A 45 0.04 20.13 28.03
CA CYS A 45 -0.90 19.70 27.01
C CYS A 45 -1.96 18.74 27.55
N GLY A 46 -3.03 18.49 26.77
CA GLY A 46 -4.05 17.50 27.13
C GLY A 46 -3.52 16.07 27.10
N ASP A 47 -4.28 15.15 27.69
CA ASP A 47 -3.92 13.73 27.64
C ASP A 47 -3.79 13.24 26.19
N TYR A 48 -2.66 12.58 25.87
CA TYR A 48 -2.31 12.10 24.53
C TYR A 48 -2.12 13.18 23.46
N ASP A 49 -2.21 14.46 23.81
CA ASP A 49 -1.86 15.54 22.89
C ASP A 49 -0.37 15.44 22.55
N LEU A 50 -0.05 15.60 21.27
CA LEU A 50 1.35 15.70 20.86
C LEU A 50 1.86 17.10 21.18
N CYS A 51 3.15 17.24 21.43
CA CYS A 51 3.75 18.54 21.62
C CYS A 51 5.15 18.68 21.03
N LEU A 52 5.53 19.95 20.83
CA LEU A 52 6.91 20.38 20.70
C LEU A 52 7.29 21.21 21.93
N GLY A 53 8.44 20.93 22.54
CA GLY A 53 8.91 21.59 23.75
C GLY A 53 9.92 22.70 23.48
N PHE A 54 9.68 23.88 24.05
CA PHE A 54 10.51 25.07 23.90
C PHE A 54 11.04 25.54 25.26
N SER A 55 12.28 26.01 25.27
CA SER A 55 12.93 26.57 26.47
C SER A 55 12.61 28.06 26.69
N SER A 56 11.93 28.69 25.73
CA SER A 56 11.52 30.09 25.77
C SER A 56 10.14 30.28 25.16
N ALA A 57 9.32 31.13 25.79
CA ALA A 57 8.00 31.48 25.28
C ALA A 57 8.04 32.21 23.93
N ASP A 58 9.16 32.85 23.60
CA ASP A 58 9.31 33.58 22.32
C ASP A 58 9.51 32.63 21.12
N GLU A 59 9.83 31.35 21.36
CA GLU A 59 10.05 30.35 20.31
C GLU A 59 8.76 29.66 19.87
N CYS A 60 7.69 29.76 20.66
CA CYS A 60 6.38 29.22 20.32
C CYS A 60 5.44 30.36 19.91
N SER A 61 4.94 30.34 18.68
CA SER A 61 3.98 31.34 18.19
C SER A 61 2.67 30.69 17.76
N GLY A 62 1.57 31.00 18.47
CA GLY A 62 0.24 30.49 18.13
C GLY A 62 -0.71 30.50 19.31
N SER A 63 -2.00 30.21 19.07
CA SER A 63 -2.99 29.97 20.13
C SER A 63 -2.71 28.70 20.93
N ASP A 64 -1.93 27.80 20.35
CA ASP A 64 -1.76 26.44 20.83
C ASP A 64 -0.50 26.30 21.69
N CYS A 65 0.16 27.43 21.97
CA CYS A 65 1.31 27.54 22.86
C CYS A 65 0.86 27.63 24.32
N VAL A 66 1.26 26.66 25.14
CA VAL A 66 0.96 26.59 26.57
C VAL A 66 2.25 26.65 27.38
N ALA A 67 2.35 27.63 28.28
CA ALA A 67 3.47 27.73 29.21
C ALA A 67 3.18 26.93 30.49
N ASP A 68 4.13 26.09 30.91
CA ASP A 68 4.11 25.38 32.18
C ASP A 68 5.53 25.39 32.80
N GLY A 69 5.66 26.04 33.95
CA GLY A 69 6.95 26.29 34.58
C GLY A 69 7.88 27.13 33.70
N ASP A 70 9.10 26.61 33.48
CA ASP A 70 10.12 27.23 32.62
C ASP A 70 9.99 26.78 31.15
N CYS A 71 9.03 25.92 30.84
CA CYS A 71 8.81 25.35 29.50
C CYS A 71 7.60 25.97 28.81
N THR A 72 7.67 26.06 27.49
CA THR A 72 6.52 26.38 26.63
C THR A 72 6.33 25.23 25.66
N TYR A 73 5.08 24.82 25.44
CA TYR A 73 4.73 23.69 24.60
C TYR A 73 3.81 24.14 23.48
N GLN A 74 4.08 23.74 22.25
CA GLN A 74 3.08 23.80 21.19
C GLN A 74 2.26 22.53 21.22
N CYS A 75 1.03 22.60 21.74
CA CYS A 75 0.17 21.44 21.92
C CYS A 75 -0.67 21.18 20.65
N MET A 76 -0.70 19.94 20.20
CA MET A 76 -1.49 19.46 19.07
C MET A 76 -2.55 18.50 19.58
N SER A 77 -3.80 18.98 19.62
CA SER A 77 -4.87 18.24 20.28
C SER A 77 -5.23 16.94 19.57
N VAL A 78 -5.38 15.87 20.36
CA VAL A 78 -5.78 14.55 19.89
C VAL A 78 -7.16 14.18 20.41
N ASN A 79 -8.02 13.67 19.52
CA ASN A 79 -9.28 13.08 19.96
C ASN A 79 -9.06 11.63 20.42
N ALA A 80 -8.79 11.47 21.71
CA ALA A 80 -8.52 10.19 22.36
C ALA A 80 -9.67 9.16 22.33
N ASN A 81 -10.87 9.54 21.85
CA ASN A 81 -12.02 8.63 21.72
C ASN A 81 -12.12 7.96 20.34
N LEU A 82 -11.29 8.36 19.38
CA LEU A 82 -11.29 7.76 18.05
C LEU A 82 -10.52 6.44 18.07
N SER A 83 -11.02 5.46 17.32
CA SER A 83 -10.29 4.21 17.06
C SER A 83 -9.11 4.40 16.11
N THR A 84 -9.04 5.54 15.44
CA THR A 84 -7.99 5.88 14.48
C THR A 84 -7.36 7.21 14.85
N LEU A 85 -6.05 7.19 15.03
CA LEU A 85 -5.22 8.38 15.14
C LEU A 85 -4.46 8.57 13.83
N VAL A 86 -4.54 9.77 13.25
CA VAL A 86 -3.70 10.19 12.13
C VAL A 86 -2.81 11.32 12.61
N VAL A 87 -1.51 11.21 12.35
CA VAL A 87 -0.49 12.26 12.58
C VAL A 87 0.06 12.68 11.23
N LEU A 88 0.07 13.98 10.97
CA LEU A 88 0.51 14.54 9.69
C LEU A 88 1.85 15.27 9.85
N ILE A 89 2.81 14.95 9.00
CA ILE A 89 4.07 15.68 8.90
C ILE A 89 4.06 16.45 7.58
N GLU A 90 3.68 17.71 7.63
CA GLU A 90 3.55 18.55 6.44
C GLU A 90 4.90 18.68 5.74
N PHE A 91 4.91 18.60 4.41
CA PHE A 91 6.15 18.73 3.66
C PHE A 91 6.76 20.13 3.85
N GLY A 92 8.04 20.15 4.20
CA GLY A 92 8.86 21.36 4.25
C GLY A 92 9.71 21.53 2.99
N GLY A 93 10.86 22.16 3.14
CA GLY A 93 11.89 22.33 2.10
C GLY A 93 12.69 21.07 1.78
N PHE A 94 12.54 19.99 2.56
CA PHE A 94 13.19 18.71 2.28
C PHE A 94 12.75 18.12 0.93
N LYS A 95 13.71 17.54 0.20
CA LYS A 95 13.46 16.78 -1.03
C LYS A 95 14.33 15.54 -1.03
N SER A 96 13.71 14.39 -1.20
CA SER A 96 14.46 13.13 -1.30
C SER A 96 15.29 13.10 -2.59
N SER A 97 16.30 12.21 -2.61
CA SER A 97 17.08 11.97 -3.83
C SER A 97 16.21 11.53 -5.01
N LYS A 98 15.10 10.83 -4.74
CA LYS A 98 14.15 10.33 -5.72
C LYS A 98 13.27 11.45 -6.28
N GLU A 99 12.79 12.34 -5.43
CA GLU A 99 12.07 13.55 -5.86
C GLU A 99 12.96 14.45 -6.72
N VAL A 100 14.21 14.69 -6.29
CA VAL A 100 15.15 15.49 -7.07
C VAL A 100 15.42 14.86 -8.44
N ALA A 101 15.59 13.54 -8.50
CA ALA A 101 15.77 12.80 -9.75
C ALA A 101 14.53 12.85 -10.67
N ALA A 102 13.33 13.01 -10.10
CA ALA A 102 12.08 13.20 -10.85
C ALA A 102 11.89 14.64 -11.37
N GLY A 103 12.78 15.58 -11.02
CA GLY A 103 12.66 16.99 -11.37
C GLY A 103 11.86 17.83 -10.36
N GLY A 104 11.54 17.24 -9.20
CA GLY A 104 10.70 17.85 -8.16
C GLY A 104 9.21 17.70 -8.43
N TYR A 105 8.41 17.89 -7.37
CA TYR A 105 6.95 17.87 -7.44
C TYR A 105 6.35 19.22 -7.03
N THR A 106 5.13 19.47 -7.49
CA THR A 106 4.31 20.60 -7.03
C THR A 106 3.28 20.11 -6.03
N ASP A 107 3.23 20.72 -4.86
CA ASP A 107 2.34 20.34 -3.75
C ASP A 107 0.95 20.98 -3.91
N THR A 108 0.31 20.77 -5.05
CA THR A 108 -1.02 21.31 -5.37
C THR A 108 -1.98 20.18 -5.74
N GLY A 109 -3.25 20.29 -5.32
CA GLY A 109 -4.30 19.34 -5.70
C GLY A 109 -4.57 18.25 -4.64
N TYR A 110 -3.87 18.29 -3.52
CA TYR A 110 -4.12 17.42 -2.37
C TYR A 110 -5.05 18.10 -1.36
N PRO A 111 -5.90 17.33 -0.65
CA PRO A 111 -6.68 17.87 0.44
C PRO A 111 -5.77 18.34 1.59
N ASP A 112 -6.28 19.32 2.34
CA ASP A 112 -5.64 19.80 3.56
C ASP A 112 -6.51 19.40 4.76
N LEU A 113 -5.99 18.48 5.58
CA LEU A 113 -6.63 17.91 6.75
C LEU A 113 -5.88 18.26 8.04
N THR A 114 -4.96 19.23 8.02
CA THR A 114 -4.22 19.74 9.18
C THR A 114 -5.14 20.30 10.28
N ASN A 115 -6.32 20.83 9.90
CA ASN A 115 -7.33 21.27 10.86
C ASN A 115 -8.10 20.11 11.53
N LYS A 116 -7.98 18.88 11.02
CA LYS A 116 -8.71 17.70 11.51
C LYS A 116 -7.81 16.80 12.36
N TRP A 117 -6.54 16.73 12.03
CA TRP A 117 -5.57 15.81 12.60
C TRP A 117 -4.35 16.60 13.09
N PRO A 118 -3.71 16.18 14.20
CA PRO A 118 -2.48 16.83 14.65
C PRO A 118 -1.45 16.84 13.52
N SER A 119 -0.88 18.01 13.26
CA SER A 119 0.13 18.21 12.22
C SER A 119 1.30 19.05 12.67
N ALA A 120 2.47 18.78 12.10
CA ALA A 120 3.66 19.59 12.29
C ALA A 120 4.43 19.75 10.97
N ASN A 121 5.11 20.87 10.79
CA ASN A 121 5.89 21.14 9.58
C ASN A 121 7.25 20.43 9.63
N ASN A 122 7.65 19.78 8.54
CA ASN A 122 8.93 19.07 8.46
C ASN A 122 10.17 19.98 8.41
N ASP A 123 10.01 21.29 8.18
CA ASP A 123 11.09 22.26 8.38
C ASP A 123 11.43 22.46 9.87
N ASP A 124 10.46 22.21 10.75
CA ASP A 124 10.59 22.37 12.20
C ASP A 124 10.81 21.03 12.91
N VAL A 125 10.12 19.97 12.47
CA VAL A 125 10.17 18.63 13.07
C VAL A 125 11.07 17.71 12.26
N THR A 126 12.14 17.24 12.90
CA THR A 126 13.14 16.33 12.33
C THR A 126 13.14 14.96 12.98
N ALA A 127 12.49 14.81 14.13
CA ALA A 127 12.37 13.54 14.84
C ALA A 127 10.97 13.36 15.42
N VAL A 128 10.56 12.10 15.56
CA VAL A 128 9.36 11.72 16.30
C VAL A 128 9.75 10.70 17.35
N SER A 129 9.48 11.03 18.61
CA SER A 129 9.75 10.16 19.75
C SER A 129 8.48 9.45 20.18
N THR A 130 8.48 8.93 21.41
CA THR A 130 7.34 8.32 22.10
C THR A 130 6.03 9.06 21.81
N ILE A 131 5.08 8.34 21.22
CA ILE A 131 3.68 8.74 21.08
C ILE A 131 2.85 7.73 21.87
N ASP A 132 2.48 8.14 23.07
CA ASP A 132 1.47 7.48 23.88
C ASP A 132 0.10 7.70 23.21
N VAL A 133 -0.61 6.60 22.98
CA VAL A 133 -1.96 6.64 22.41
C VAL A 133 -2.97 6.09 23.42
N SER A 134 -4.18 6.63 23.35
CA SER A 134 -5.33 6.11 24.12
C SER A 134 -5.58 4.64 23.80
N SER A 135 -6.05 3.87 24.78
CA SER A 135 -6.44 2.47 24.59
C SER A 135 -7.62 2.28 23.62
N ALA A 136 -8.29 3.37 23.22
CA ALA A 136 -9.31 3.33 22.16
C ALA A 136 -8.70 3.18 20.76
N VAL A 137 -7.44 3.62 20.56
CA VAL A 137 -6.79 3.65 19.24
C VAL A 137 -6.34 2.23 18.87
N THR A 138 -6.92 1.70 17.80
CA THR A 138 -6.55 0.41 17.21
C THR A 138 -5.80 0.59 15.88
N THR A 139 -5.99 1.74 15.23
CA THR A 139 -5.33 2.11 13.97
C THR A 139 -4.49 3.36 14.17
N PHE A 140 -3.19 3.25 13.99
CA PHE A 140 -2.27 4.38 13.99
C PHE A 140 -1.81 4.67 12.56
N ILE A 141 -1.94 5.93 12.14
CA ILE A 141 -1.49 6.40 10.83
C ILE A 141 -0.54 7.57 11.03
N MET A 142 0.64 7.52 10.43
CA MET A 142 1.49 8.69 10.26
C MET A 142 1.73 8.90 8.77
N SER A 143 1.47 10.11 8.29
CA SER A 143 1.66 10.46 6.88
C SER A 143 2.48 11.72 6.71
N GLY A 144 3.44 11.70 5.79
CA GLY A 144 3.94 12.93 5.19
C GLY A 144 2.84 13.63 4.38
N GLY A 145 2.88 14.96 4.36
CA GLY A 145 1.92 15.82 3.68
C GLY A 145 0.77 16.31 4.57
N THR A 146 -0.14 17.06 3.96
CA THR A 146 -1.30 17.67 4.65
C THR A 146 -2.50 16.74 4.77
N ALA A 147 -2.39 15.50 4.26
CA ALA A 147 -3.42 14.48 4.36
C ALA A 147 -2.81 13.08 4.20
N ALA A 148 -3.47 12.08 4.79
CA ALA A 148 -3.13 10.68 4.57
C ALA A 148 -3.66 10.20 3.20
N VAL A 149 -2.95 10.55 2.13
CA VAL A 149 -3.25 10.19 0.73
C VAL A 149 -1.98 9.77 0.00
N ASN A 150 -2.12 9.26 -1.22
CA ASN A 150 -0.99 8.85 -2.04
C ASN A 150 -0.37 10.07 -2.71
N TYR A 151 0.87 10.41 -2.33
CA TYR A 151 1.69 11.40 -3.02
C TYR A 151 2.57 10.72 -4.08
N PRO A 152 3.20 11.49 -5.00
CA PRO A 152 4.09 10.93 -6.01
C PRO A 152 5.27 10.19 -5.38
N GLN A 153 5.74 9.13 -6.03
CA GLN A 153 6.79 8.27 -5.47
C GLN A 153 8.04 9.09 -5.12
N GLY A 154 8.51 8.97 -3.89
CA GLY A 154 9.66 9.68 -3.37
C GLY A 154 9.36 11.10 -2.85
N LYS A 155 8.14 11.62 -2.99
CA LYS A 155 7.71 12.80 -2.23
C LYS A 155 7.40 12.37 -0.80
N VAL A 156 8.32 12.71 0.11
CA VAL A 156 8.24 12.27 1.52
C VAL A 156 8.66 13.38 2.47
N ALA A 157 8.22 13.29 3.73
CA ALA A 157 8.78 14.05 4.84
C ALA A 157 9.94 13.28 5.49
N SER A 158 11.01 13.98 5.88
CA SER A 158 12.20 13.38 6.50
C SER A 158 12.13 13.49 8.01
N VAL A 159 11.85 12.37 8.68
CA VAL A 159 11.78 12.31 10.14
C VAL A 159 12.50 11.06 10.64
N THR A 160 13.23 11.19 11.74
CA THR A 160 13.80 10.03 12.44
C THR A 160 12.85 9.53 13.51
N LEU A 161 12.55 8.23 13.51
CA LEU A 161 11.76 7.60 14.57
C LEU A 161 12.69 7.10 15.69
N THR A 162 12.44 7.47 16.95
CA THR A 162 13.26 7.00 18.09
C THR A 162 12.77 5.65 18.62
N ALA A 163 13.62 4.99 19.43
CA ALA A 163 13.42 3.60 19.89
C ALA A 163 12.11 3.32 20.64
N ASP A 164 11.43 4.37 21.14
CA ASP A 164 10.21 4.26 21.95
C ASP A 164 8.96 4.76 21.20
N PHE A 165 9.04 4.91 19.88
CA PHE A 165 8.01 5.52 19.01
C PHE A 165 6.55 5.17 19.38
N ILE A 166 6.06 3.97 19.06
CA ILE A 166 4.72 3.50 19.47
C ILE A 166 4.75 2.08 20.02
N SER A 167 5.92 1.57 20.40
CA SER A 167 6.12 0.18 20.82
C SER A 167 5.30 -0.20 22.06
N ALA A 168 4.95 0.78 22.91
CA ALA A 168 4.10 0.60 24.09
C ALA A 168 2.58 0.56 23.78
N ALA A 169 2.16 0.87 22.56
CA ALA A 169 0.75 1.02 22.16
C ALA A 169 0.03 -0.33 21.96
N THR A 170 -0.16 -1.10 23.03
CA THR A 170 -0.70 -2.48 22.99
C THR A 170 -2.13 -2.64 22.45
N ALA A 171 -2.90 -1.56 22.31
CA ALA A 171 -4.22 -1.61 21.68
C ALA A 171 -4.16 -1.49 20.15
N VAL A 172 -3.03 -1.04 19.59
CA VAL A 172 -2.85 -0.83 18.16
C VAL A 172 -2.59 -2.17 17.47
N THR A 173 -3.40 -2.47 16.47
CA THR A 173 -3.30 -3.67 15.62
C THR A 173 -3.00 -3.32 14.16
N LYS A 174 -3.30 -2.10 13.72
CA LYS A 174 -2.96 -1.60 12.39
C LYS A 174 -2.07 -0.37 12.46
N VAL A 175 -0.93 -0.42 11.79
CA VAL A 175 0.01 0.70 11.64
C VAL A 175 0.16 1.04 10.16
N VAL A 176 -0.01 2.30 9.82
CA VAL A 176 0.21 2.84 8.47
C VAL A 176 1.24 3.96 8.57
N LEU A 177 2.40 3.78 7.97
CA LEU A 177 3.42 4.82 7.81
C LEU A 177 3.55 5.10 6.33
N GLN A 178 3.29 6.34 5.91
CA GLN A 178 3.25 6.65 4.49
C GLN A 178 3.83 8.00 4.12
N ASN A 179 4.49 8.08 2.97
CA ASN A 179 5.14 9.31 2.50
C ASN A 179 6.18 9.85 3.50
N LEU A 180 6.94 8.97 4.15
CA LEU A 180 7.99 9.30 5.12
C LEU A 180 9.32 8.71 4.68
N ASP A 181 10.43 9.41 4.88
CA ASP A 181 11.76 8.82 4.68
C ASP A 181 12.09 7.88 5.85
N LEU A 182 11.97 6.56 5.64
CA LEU A 182 12.20 5.53 6.68
C LEU A 182 13.29 4.53 6.29
N ASP A 183 14.11 4.85 5.29
CA ASP A 183 15.16 3.94 4.80
C ASP A 183 16.23 3.68 5.88
N ALA A 184 16.46 4.63 6.80
CA ALA A 184 17.41 4.46 7.90
C ALA A 184 16.86 3.60 9.04
N GLU A 185 15.55 3.61 9.27
CA GLU A 185 14.85 2.95 10.37
C GLU A 185 14.46 1.50 10.05
N ILE A 186 14.61 1.09 8.78
CA ILE A 186 14.13 -0.20 8.26
C ILE A 186 14.65 -1.41 9.06
N ALA A 187 15.89 -1.36 9.53
CA ALA A 187 16.52 -2.45 10.28
C ALA A 187 16.04 -2.57 11.74
N SER A 188 15.40 -1.51 12.26
CA SER A 188 14.90 -1.43 13.63
C SER A 188 13.38 -1.40 13.72
N LEU A 189 12.68 -1.46 12.58
CA LEU A 189 11.24 -1.23 12.51
C LEU A 189 10.44 -2.10 13.48
N SER A 190 10.80 -3.38 13.64
CA SER A 190 10.09 -4.29 14.56
C SER A 190 10.13 -3.84 16.02
N SER A 191 11.21 -3.17 16.45
CA SER A 191 11.33 -2.64 17.81
C SER A 191 10.55 -1.34 18.04
N LEU A 192 10.22 -0.62 16.96
CA LEU A 192 9.47 0.64 17.01
C LEU A 192 7.96 0.44 17.12
N LEU A 193 7.48 -0.77 16.81
CA LEU A 193 6.07 -1.11 16.68
C LEU A 193 5.60 -2.02 17.83
N PRO A 194 4.31 -1.97 18.20
CA PRO A 194 3.78 -2.85 19.22
C PRO A 194 3.71 -4.29 18.72
N SER A 195 4.01 -5.27 19.60
CA SER A 195 3.98 -6.70 19.26
C SER A 195 2.58 -7.25 18.92
N THR A 196 1.54 -6.46 19.18
CA THR A 196 0.13 -6.73 18.84
C THR A 196 -0.22 -6.36 17.39
N VAL A 197 0.71 -5.79 16.63
CA VAL A 197 0.43 -5.37 15.26
C VAL A 197 0.14 -6.57 14.36
N GLU A 198 -1.01 -6.54 13.71
CA GLU A 198 -1.48 -7.55 12.76
C GLU A 198 -1.34 -7.06 11.30
N HIS A 199 -1.35 -5.75 11.11
CA HIS A 199 -1.31 -5.10 9.81
C HIS A 199 -0.29 -3.95 9.81
N ILE A 200 0.70 -4.03 8.93
CA ILE A 200 1.66 -2.95 8.66
C ILE A 200 1.54 -2.51 7.19
N GLU A 201 1.33 -1.21 6.98
CA GLU A 201 1.47 -0.56 5.67
C GLU A 201 2.64 0.44 5.72
N LEU A 202 3.66 0.23 4.88
CA LEU A 202 4.75 1.18 4.64
C LEU A 202 4.68 1.62 3.18
N TYR A 203 3.89 2.65 2.90
CA TYR A 203 3.62 3.10 1.53
C TYR A 203 4.46 4.32 1.18
N ASN A 204 5.20 4.30 0.07
CA ASN A 204 6.02 5.45 -0.34
C ASN A 204 7.02 5.89 0.76
N THR A 205 7.76 4.93 1.33
CA THR A 205 8.63 5.16 2.50
C THR A 205 10.12 5.16 2.20
N LEU A 206 10.48 5.28 0.91
CA LEU A 206 11.84 5.23 0.36
C LEU A 206 12.62 3.92 0.59
N LEU A 207 12.00 2.87 1.14
CA LEU A 207 12.68 1.64 1.50
C LEU A 207 13.39 1.02 0.29
N SER A 208 14.69 0.75 0.44
CA SER A 208 15.51 0.12 -0.60
C SER A 208 15.75 -1.38 -0.39
N ASP A 209 15.56 -1.84 0.85
CA ASP A 209 15.69 -3.24 1.27
C ASP A 209 14.36 -3.75 1.85
N PHE A 210 14.22 -5.06 2.07
CA PHE A 210 13.09 -5.63 2.81
C PHE A 210 13.32 -5.46 4.33
N PRO A 211 12.31 -5.10 5.14
CA PRO A 211 12.50 -4.90 6.57
C PRO A 211 12.94 -6.16 7.31
N ALA A 212 13.93 -6.01 8.20
CA ALA A 212 14.48 -7.08 9.02
C ALA A 212 13.88 -7.08 10.44
N GLY A 213 13.96 -8.22 11.12
CA GLY A 213 13.44 -8.42 12.46
C GLY A 213 11.91 -8.52 12.53
N LEU A 214 11.20 -8.60 11.40
CA LEU A 214 9.73 -8.66 11.39
C LEU A 214 9.20 -9.99 11.97
N GLY A 215 10.03 -11.03 12.07
CA GLY A 215 9.67 -12.29 12.73
C GLY A 215 9.35 -12.15 14.22
N ASP A 216 9.80 -11.08 14.87
CA ASP A 216 9.45 -10.78 16.27
C ASP A 216 7.98 -10.34 16.44
N LEU A 217 7.35 -9.87 15.35
CA LEU A 217 5.95 -9.45 15.31
C LEU A 217 5.06 -10.64 15.02
N THR A 218 4.96 -11.56 15.99
CA THR A 218 4.26 -12.86 15.85
C THR A 218 2.76 -12.78 15.51
N SER A 219 2.14 -11.60 15.64
CA SER A 219 0.74 -11.35 15.26
C SER A 219 0.57 -10.84 13.82
N LEU A 220 1.67 -10.51 13.13
CA LEU A 220 1.67 -9.87 11.83
C LEU A 220 1.11 -10.80 10.75
N GLN A 221 -0.01 -10.41 10.14
CA GLN A 221 -0.70 -11.15 9.10
C GLN A 221 -0.63 -10.45 7.74
N GLN A 222 -0.62 -9.11 7.75
CA GLN A 222 -0.65 -8.30 6.53
C GLN A 222 0.53 -7.33 6.50
N LEU A 223 1.34 -7.42 5.45
CA LEU A 223 2.48 -6.54 5.21
C LEU A 223 2.37 -5.93 3.81
N ILE A 224 2.17 -4.62 3.76
CA ILE A 224 2.05 -3.84 2.53
C ILE A 224 3.27 -2.91 2.43
N LEU A 225 4.10 -3.12 1.42
CA LEU A 225 5.34 -2.38 1.17
C LEU A 225 5.33 -1.70 -0.20
N ASP A 226 4.12 -1.38 -0.68
CA ASP A 226 3.91 -0.86 -2.03
C ASP A 226 4.59 0.49 -2.23
N TYR A 227 4.92 0.78 -3.49
CA TYR A 227 5.41 2.09 -3.91
C TYR A 227 6.75 2.49 -3.26
N ASN A 228 7.58 1.52 -2.88
CA ASN A 228 8.95 1.70 -2.39
C ASN A 228 10.00 1.43 -3.50
N TYR A 229 11.26 1.24 -3.14
CA TYR A 229 12.38 0.98 -4.05
C TYR A 229 13.09 -0.34 -3.74
N ILE A 230 12.38 -1.31 -3.16
CA ILE A 230 12.93 -2.60 -2.77
C ILE A 230 13.42 -3.35 -4.01
N THR A 231 14.65 -3.88 -3.96
CA THR A 231 15.29 -4.53 -5.12
C THR A 231 15.32 -6.05 -5.03
N SER A 232 15.23 -6.60 -3.83
CA SER A 232 15.14 -8.03 -3.59
C SER A 232 14.40 -8.34 -2.30
N VAL A 233 13.77 -9.51 -2.25
CA VAL A 233 13.16 -10.05 -1.04
C VAL A 233 13.67 -11.47 -0.85
N ASP A 234 14.34 -11.71 0.26
CA ASP A 234 14.82 -13.01 0.70
C ASP A 234 14.21 -13.39 2.05
N SER A 235 14.26 -14.68 2.37
CA SER A 235 13.76 -15.24 3.63
C SER A 235 14.74 -14.94 4.78
N LEU A 236 14.93 -13.67 5.14
CA LEU A 236 15.80 -13.30 6.27
C LEU A 236 15.15 -13.59 7.62
N ASP A 237 13.82 -13.48 7.70
CA ASP A 237 13.04 -13.70 8.91
C ASP A 237 11.92 -14.72 8.68
N VAL A 238 11.71 -15.60 9.65
CA VAL A 238 10.57 -16.52 9.65
C VAL A 238 9.34 -15.77 10.17
N ILE A 239 8.50 -15.28 9.27
CA ILE A 239 7.22 -14.63 9.58
C ILE A 239 6.08 -15.62 9.29
N ASP A 240 5.97 -16.67 10.10
CA ASP A 240 5.02 -17.76 9.86
C ASP A 240 3.56 -17.30 9.86
N SER A 241 3.23 -16.20 10.54
CA SER A 241 1.86 -15.67 10.62
C SER A 241 1.40 -14.92 9.36
N LEU A 242 2.30 -14.60 8.43
CA LEU A 242 2.00 -13.72 7.30
C LEU A 242 1.10 -14.42 6.25
N THR A 243 -0.08 -13.86 6.02
CA THR A 243 -1.06 -14.35 5.03
C THR A 243 -1.10 -13.45 3.79
N THR A 244 -0.74 -12.17 3.92
CA THR A 244 -0.79 -11.19 2.82
C THR A 244 0.52 -10.41 2.74
N LEU A 245 1.13 -10.45 1.56
CA LEU A 245 2.32 -9.65 1.23
C LEU A 245 2.07 -8.87 -0.05
N SER A 246 2.15 -7.55 0.03
CA SER A 246 2.09 -6.66 -1.13
C SER A 246 3.41 -5.90 -1.29
N LEU A 247 3.95 -5.96 -2.48
CA LEU A 247 5.22 -5.37 -2.90
C LEU A 247 5.06 -4.67 -4.27
N GLU A 248 3.87 -4.16 -4.57
CA GLU A 248 3.57 -3.56 -5.87
C GLU A 248 4.39 -2.29 -6.09
N SER A 249 4.71 -1.99 -7.36
CA SER A 249 5.42 -0.76 -7.75
C SER A 249 6.75 -0.56 -7.01
N ASN A 250 7.54 -1.63 -6.90
CA ASN A 250 8.90 -1.63 -6.36
C ASN A 250 9.93 -1.76 -7.50
N SER A 251 11.15 -2.21 -7.20
CA SER A 251 12.19 -2.48 -8.20
C SER A 251 12.74 -3.90 -8.06
N ILE A 252 11.88 -4.85 -7.65
CA ILE A 252 12.29 -6.21 -7.27
C ILE A 252 12.74 -6.96 -8.51
N ALA A 253 14.01 -7.37 -8.52
CA ALA A 253 14.59 -8.22 -9.55
C ALA A 253 14.75 -9.68 -9.09
N SER A 254 14.69 -9.93 -7.78
CA SER A 254 14.85 -11.27 -7.19
C SER A 254 13.92 -11.45 -5.99
N PHE A 255 13.07 -12.46 -6.04
CA PHE A 255 12.21 -12.87 -4.93
C PHE A 255 12.52 -14.33 -4.56
N THR A 256 13.10 -14.54 -3.39
CA THR A 256 13.46 -15.85 -2.85
C THR A 256 12.82 -16.13 -1.49
N GLY A 257 12.01 -15.20 -0.97
CA GLY A 257 11.24 -15.36 0.27
C GLY A 257 10.25 -16.51 0.19
N VAL A 258 10.16 -17.30 1.26
CA VAL A 258 9.17 -18.37 1.43
C VAL A 258 8.43 -18.12 2.73
N PHE A 259 7.13 -17.85 2.62
CA PHE A 259 6.26 -17.51 3.74
C PHE A 259 5.23 -18.62 3.90
N ALA A 260 5.33 -19.41 4.98
CA ALA A 260 4.65 -20.71 5.08
C ALA A 260 3.13 -20.65 4.88
N ASN A 261 2.48 -19.60 5.38
CA ASN A 261 1.02 -19.44 5.36
C ASN A 261 0.54 -18.35 4.40
N LEU A 262 1.35 -17.95 3.42
CA LEU A 262 0.98 -16.88 2.50
C LEU A 262 -0.16 -17.30 1.56
N GLU A 263 -1.22 -16.51 1.55
CA GLU A 263 -2.42 -16.72 0.72
C GLU A 263 -2.52 -15.69 -0.41
N TYR A 264 -2.02 -14.47 -0.18
CA TYR A 264 -2.09 -13.34 -1.11
C TYR A 264 -0.71 -12.75 -1.34
N LEU A 265 -0.25 -12.77 -2.60
CA LEU A 265 1.04 -12.20 -3.00
C LEU A 265 0.87 -11.24 -4.17
N TYR A 266 1.27 -9.99 -3.98
CA TYR A 266 1.24 -8.96 -5.02
C TYR A 266 2.66 -8.50 -5.35
N LEU A 267 3.11 -8.80 -6.57
CA LEU A 267 4.43 -8.45 -7.12
C LEU A 267 4.30 -7.63 -8.41
N GLY A 268 3.16 -6.95 -8.58
CA GLY A 268 2.89 -6.13 -9.76
C GLY A 268 3.87 -4.96 -9.91
N ASP A 269 4.10 -4.51 -11.14
CA ASP A 269 4.96 -3.36 -11.48
C ASP A 269 6.36 -3.44 -10.83
N ASN A 270 7.07 -4.54 -11.09
CA ASN A 270 8.42 -4.80 -10.59
C ASN A 270 9.40 -5.09 -11.76
N ASN A 271 10.63 -5.51 -11.42
CA ASN A 271 11.72 -5.77 -12.37
C ASN A 271 12.03 -7.28 -12.51
N LEU A 272 11.05 -8.15 -12.26
CA LEU A 272 11.26 -9.60 -12.38
C LEU A 272 11.44 -10.00 -13.84
N THR A 273 12.52 -10.73 -14.11
CA THR A 273 12.84 -11.27 -15.45
C THR A 273 12.46 -12.74 -15.61
N SER A 274 12.07 -13.41 -14.51
CA SER A 274 11.50 -14.76 -14.52
C SER A 274 10.49 -14.89 -13.39
N ILE A 275 9.54 -15.80 -13.52
CA ILE A 275 8.63 -16.15 -12.41
C ILE A 275 9.48 -16.83 -11.33
N PRO A 276 9.60 -16.25 -10.13
CA PRO A 276 10.50 -16.78 -9.11
C PRO A 276 10.10 -18.17 -8.64
N SER A 277 11.08 -19.08 -8.54
CA SER A 277 10.82 -20.46 -8.11
C SER A 277 10.21 -20.59 -6.72
N ALA A 278 10.47 -19.61 -5.83
CA ALA A 278 9.91 -19.56 -4.49
C ALA A 278 8.38 -19.49 -4.48
N ILE A 279 7.75 -18.89 -5.51
CA ILE A 279 6.28 -18.81 -5.62
C ILE A 279 5.65 -20.21 -5.56
N PHE A 280 6.23 -21.19 -6.27
CA PHE A 280 5.72 -22.55 -6.34
C PHE A 280 5.88 -23.35 -5.02
N SER A 281 6.55 -22.78 -4.02
CA SER A 281 6.66 -23.38 -2.68
C SER A 281 5.54 -22.96 -1.73
N HIS A 282 4.71 -21.98 -2.09
CA HIS A 282 3.63 -21.47 -1.24
C HIS A 282 2.36 -22.32 -1.42
N SER A 283 2.19 -23.35 -0.59
CA SER A 283 1.09 -24.31 -0.69
C SER A 283 -0.29 -23.74 -0.39
N HIS A 284 -0.35 -22.56 0.26
CA HIS A 284 -1.59 -21.87 0.63
C HIS A 284 -1.94 -20.70 -0.30
N LEU A 285 -1.10 -20.43 -1.30
CA LEU A 285 -1.29 -19.27 -2.17
C LEU A 285 -2.58 -19.41 -3.00
N SER A 286 -3.47 -18.42 -2.91
CA SER A 286 -4.73 -18.36 -3.66
C SER A 286 -4.71 -17.23 -4.68
N VAL A 287 -4.08 -16.10 -4.34
CA VAL A 287 -4.03 -14.91 -5.18
C VAL A 287 -2.59 -14.51 -5.47
N LEU A 288 -2.29 -14.33 -6.76
CA LEU A 288 -0.98 -13.89 -7.23
C LEU A 288 -1.13 -12.78 -8.29
N ASN A 289 -0.51 -11.63 -8.07
CA ASN A 289 -0.35 -10.58 -9.09
C ASN A 289 1.11 -10.50 -9.56
N LEU A 290 1.33 -10.65 -10.86
CA LEU A 290 2.63 -10.55 -11.53
C LEU A 290 2.65 -9.52 -12.67
N THR A 291 1.58 -8.74 -12.86
CA THR A 291 1.48 -7.79 -13.98
C THR A 291 2.54 -6.71 -13.95
N GLY A 292 2.91 -6.14 -15.09
CA GLY A 292 3.87 -5.03 -15.15
C GLY A 292 5.33 -5.43 -14.91
N ASN A 293 5.62 -6.73 -14.91
CA ASN A 293 6.99 -7.26 -14.96
C ASN A 293 7.46 -7.44 -16.41
N SER A 294 8.68 -7.96 -16.59
CA SER A 294 9.31 -8.11 -17.91
C SER A 294 9.95 -9.49 -18.04
N PHE A 295 9.14 -10.55 -17.98
CA PHE A 295 9.59 -11.94 -18.01
C PHE A 295 10.27 -12.29 -19.34
N GLU A 296 11.52 -12.73 -19.27
CA GLU A 296 12.36 -13.07 -20.42
C GLU A 296 12.16 -14.52 -20.88
N SER A 297 11.31 -15.29 -20.19
CA SER A 297 10.97 -16.68 -20.54
C SER A 297 9.48 -16.92 -20.42
N ARG A 298 8.91 -17.57 -21.44
CA ARG A 298 7.55 -18.14 -21.46
C ARG A 298 7.54 -19.66 -21.22
N SER A 299 8.65 -20.23 -20.77
CA SER A 299 8.80 -21.67 -20.60
C SER A 299 8.61 -22.07 -19.13
N LEU A 300 7.66 -22.96 -18.85
CA LEU A 300 7.31 -23.48 -17.54
C LEU A 300 7.33 -25.02 -17.54
N THR A 301 7.58 -25.63 -16.38
CA THR A 301 7.31 -27.06 -16.22
C THR A 301 5.80 -27.31 -16.13
N LEU A 302 5.37 -28.56 -16.32
CA LEU A 302 3.96 -28.92 -16.15
C LEU A 302 3.45 -28.59 -14.75
N ASP A 303 4.24 -28.93 -13.72
CA ASP A 303 3.89 -28.65 -12.31
C ASP A 303 3.76 -27.14 -12.04
N GLN A 304 4.60 -26.31 -12.66
CA GLN A 304 4.51 -24.85 -12.52
C GLN A 304 3.25 -24.29 -13.19
N ALA A 305 2.92 -24.77 -14.39
CA ALA A 305 1.70 -24.38 -15.10
C ALA A 305 0.44 -24.82 -14.33
N ASP A 306 0.42 -26.04 -13.82
CA ASP A 306 -0.67 -26.59 -13.00
C ASP A 306 -0.83 -25.81 -11.69
N PHE A 307 0.27 -25.45 -11.02
CA PHE A 307 0.24 -24.60 -9.83
C PHE A 307 -0.43 -23.25 -10.14
N LEU A 308 0.02 -22.55 -11.19
CA LEU A 308 -0.54 -21.24 -11.55
C LEU A 308 -2.03 -21.33 -11.96
N ASN A 309 -2.44 -22.43 -12.59
CA ASN A 309 -3.85 -22.71 -12.91
C ASN A 309 -4.69 -23.07 -11.67
N SER A 310 -4.07 -23.53 -10.58
CA SER A 310 -4.77 -23.86 -9.34
C SER A 310 -5.14 -22.65 -8.48
N LEU A 311 -4.49 -21.50 -8.72
CA LEU A 311 -4.76 -20.25 -8.03
C LEU A 311 -6.19 -19.77 -8.29
N GLU A 312 -6.87 -19.26 -7.27
CA GLU A 312 -8.18 -18.62 -7.40
C GLU A 312 -8.12 -17.39 -8.30
N THR A 313 -7.05 -16.59 -8.15
CA THR A 313 -6.82 -15.41 -8.98
C THR A 313 -5.35 -15.31 -9.35
N LEU A 314 -5.06 -15.41 -10.65
CA LEU A 314 -3.77 -15.03 -11.21
C LEU A 314 -3.97 -13.78 -12.07
N VAL A 315 -3.22 -12.73 -11.76
CA VAL A 315 -3.15 -11.54 -12.59
C VAL A 315 -1.81 -11.58 -13.33
N LEU A 316 -1.88 -12.02 -14.59
CA LEU A 316 -0.77 -12.15 -15.52
C LEU A 316 -1.32 -11.94 -16.94
N SER A 317 -0.52 -11.36 -17.81
CA SER A 317 -0.91 -11.00 -19.17
C SER A 317 0.22 -11.27 -20.17
N ASP A 318 -0.12 -11.39 -21.45
CA ASP A 318 0.89 -11.53 -22.51
C ASP A 318 1.88 -10.36 -22.57
N SER A 319 1.48 -9.15 -22.17
CA SER A 319 2.36 -7.98 -22.14
C SER A 319 3.43 -8.04 -21.05
N ASP A 320 3.31 -8.94 -20.08
CA ASP A 320 4.28 -9.09 -18.99
C ASP A 320 5.51 -9.90 -19.42
N PHE A 321 5.49 -10.49 -20.63
CA PHE A 321 6.62 -11.21 -21.20
C PHE A 321 7.33 -10.34 -22.24
N ALA A 322 8.64 -10.20 -22.08
CA ALA A 322 9.51 -9.49 -23.01
C ALA A 322 9.81 -10.28 -24.31
N VAL A 323 9.43 -11.56 -24.33
CA VAL A 323 9.66 -12.50 -25.43
C VAL A 323 8.34 -13.01 -25.99
N ASP A 324 8.34 -13.29 -27.29
CA ASP A 324 7.22 -13.93 -27.97
C ASP A 324 7.14 -15.42 -27.60
N LEU A 325 6.00 -16.04 -27.91
CA LEU A 325 5.79 -17.48 -27.73
C LEU A 325 6.56 -18.27 -28.79
N GLU A 326 7.60 -18.99 -28.38
CA GLU A 326 8.49 -19.75 -29.26
C GLU A 326 8.44 -21.27 -28.98
N CYS A 327 7.27 -21.89 -29.18
CA CYS A 327 7.11 -23.35 -29.15
C CYS A 327 6.00 -23.84 -30.07
N ASP A 328 6.08 -25.11 -30.47
CA ASP A 328 5.06 -25.76 -31.29
C ASP A 328 3.71 -25.80 -30.54
N ASP A 329 2.60 -25.73 -31.28
CA ASP A 329 1.24 -25.75 -30.71
C ASP A 329 0.97 -26.98 -29.81
N MET A 330 1.72 -28.07 -29.98
CA MET A 330 1.61 -29.28 -29.16
C MET A 330 2.26 -29.15 -27.76
N GLU A 331 3.15 -28.17 -27.57
CA GLU A 331 3.88 -27.90 -26.33
C GLU A 331 3.32 -26.67 -25.60
N GLN A 332 2.31 -26.02 -26.17
CA GLN A 332 1.64 -24.86 -25.59
C GLN A 332 0.59 -25.30 -24.56
N VAL A 333 0.55 -24.58 -23.43
CA VAL A 333 -0.49 -24.71 -22.40
C VAL A 333 -1.04 -23.32 -22.08
N GLU A 334 -2.34 -23.27 -21.85
CA GLU A 334 -3.02 -22.07 -21.36
C GLU A 334 -2.96 -22.07 -19.83
N VAL A 335 -2.29 -21.06 -19.27
CA VAL A 335 -2.30 -20.73 -17.84
C VAL A 335 -3.27 -19.57 -17.65
N GLN A 336 -4.49 -19.91 -17.25
CA GLN A 336 -5.65 -19.03 -17.21
C GLN A 336 -5.92 -18.31 -18.54
N ASP A 337 -5.46 -17.07 -18.70
CA ASP A 337 -5.66 -16.28 -19.93
C ASP A 337 -4.37 -16.06 -20.74
N VAL A 338 -3.28 -16.74 -20.38
CA VAL A 338 -1.95 -16.56 -20.99
C VAL A 338 -1.43 -17.89 -21.53
N THR A 339 -0.92 -17.89 -22.77
CA THR A 339 -0.29 -19.08 -23.36
C THR A 339 1.21 -19.12 -23.05
N VAL A 340 1.66 -20.27 -22.57
CA VAL A 340 3.06 -20.57 -22.21
C VAL A 340 3.53 -21.86 -22.89
N CYS A 341 4.84 -22.07 -22.93
CA CYS A 341 5.48 -23.28 -23.45
C CYS A 341 5.84 -24.24 -22.31
N LEU A 342 5.61 -25.53 -22.49
CA LEU A 342 6.12 -26.55 -21.57
C LEU A 342 7.59 -26.88 -21.87
N SER A 343 8.47 -26.72 -20.87
CA SER A 343 9.88 -27.10 -20.96
C SER A 343 10.11 -28.60 -20.85
N ASP A 344 9.24 -29.31 -20.12
CA ASP A 344 9.26 -30.76 -20.01
C ASP A 344 8.51 -31.32 -21.22
N GLY A 345 9.26 -31.58 -22.30
CA GLY A 345 8.75 -32.14 -23.54
C GLY A 345 7.71 -33.21 -23.23
N VAL A 346 6.49 -32.99 -23.72
CA VAL A 346 5.32 -33.83 -23.47
C VAL A 346 5.75 -35.29 -23.54
N ALA A 347 5.87 -35.94 -22.38
CA ALA A 347 6.02 -37.38 -22.28
C ALA A 347 4.67 -38.02 -22.63
N THR A 348 4.25 -37.87 -23.89
CA THR A 348 3.34 -38.80 -24.51
C THR A 348 4.11 -40.10 -24.63
N SER A 349 3.88 -40.93 -23.62
CA SER A 349 4.06 -42.36 -23.68
C SER A 349 3.40 -42.89 -24.96
N ASN A 350 4.19 -43.01 -26.02
CA ASN A 350 3.98 -43.98 -27.07
C ASN A 350 5.33 -44.37 -27.67
N ASN A 351 5.81 -45.53 -27.22
CA ASN A 351 6.82 -46.32 -27.89
C ASN A 351 6.62 -46.29 -29.41
N ARG A 352 7.53 -45.63 -30.13
CA ARG A 352 7.96 -46.09 -31.45
C ARG A 352 9.39 -45.66 -31.69
N ALA A 353 10.27 -46.65 -31.55
CA ALA A 353 11.62 -46.62 -32.06
C ALA A 353 11.60 -46.23 -33.55
N SER A 354 12.28 -45.14 -33.87
CA SER A 354 12.70 -44.84 -35.24
C SER A 354 13.86 -45.78 -35.60
N ALA A 355 13.53 -46.90 -36.23
CA ALA A 355 14.46 -47.65 -37.06
C ALA A 355 13.85 -47.76 -38.46
N SER A 356 14.29 -46.88 -39.37
CA SER A 356 13.95 -46.93 -40.77
C SER A 356 14.78 -48.01 -41.46
N SER A 357 14.13 -49.11 -41.85
CA SER A 357 14.62 -49.95 -42.94
C SER A 357 13.46 -50.52 -43.75
N SER A 358 13.72 -50.57 -45.04
CA SER A 358 12.86 -50.79 -46.19
C SER A 358 12.24 -52.19 -46.32
N ALA A 359 11.13 -52.22 -47.08
CA ALA A 359 10.70 -53.25 -48.03
C ALA A 359 9.39 -54.01 -47.70
N GLY A 360 8.39 -53.82 -48.56
CA GLY A 360 7.86 -54.92 -49.37
C GLY A 360 6.55 -55.62 -48.96
N VAL A 361 5.50 -55.32 -49.75
CA VAL A 361 4.58 -56.28 -50.44
C VAL A 361 3.58 -57.13 -49.61
N ASP A 362 2.30 -56.76 -49.78
CA ASP A 362 1.12 -57.56 -50.17
C ASP A 362 0.51 -58.63 -49.24
N GLY A 363 -0.83 -58.73 -49.28
CA GLY A 363 -1.60 -59.82 -48.67
C GLY A 363 -2.91 -59.40 -48.03
N SER A 364 -3.98 -59.48 -48.82
CA SER A 364 -5.39 -59.49 -48.42
C SER A 364 -5.73 -60.58 -47.40
N ASP A 365 -6.68 -60.31 -46.49
CA ASP A 365 -7.85 -61.17 -46.32
C ASP A 365 -8.96 -60.51 -45.48
N THR A 366 -10.18 -60.82 -45.90
CA THR A 366 -11.47 -60.30 -45.46
C THR A 366 -12.06 -61.00 -44.23
N LEU A 367 -12.96 -60.26 -43.55
CA LEU A 367 -14.29 -60.63 -43.03
C LEU A 367 -14.53 -60.82 -41.51
N THR A 368 -15.65 -60.19 -41.11
CA THR A 368 -16.60 -60.41 -39.99
C THR A 368 -16.55 -59.55 -38.71
N SER A 369 -17.35 -58.48 -38.78
CA SER A 369 -18.40 -58.04 -37.84
C SER A 369 -18.45 -58.57 -36.40
N SER A 370 -18.59 -57.64 -35.45
CA SER A 370 -19.77 -57.61 -34.57
C SER A 370 -20.03 -56.19 -34.04
N THR A 371 -21.27 -55.75 -34.25
CA THR A 371 -21.82 -54.48 -33.79
C THR A 371 -22.51 -54.74 -32.45
N ALA A 372 -22.12 -54.05 -31.38
CA ALA A 372 -22.88 -53.99 -30.13
C ALA A 372 -23.45 -52.58 -30.00
N GLY A 373 -24.69 -52.40 -30.46
CA GLY A 373 -25.46 -51.20 -30.22
C GLY A 373 -26.19 -51.31 -28.88
N SER A 374 -25.79 -50.53 -27.89
CA SER A 374 -26.59 -50.27 -26.69
C SER A 374 -27.44 -49.03 -26.91
N SER A 375 -28.76 -49.21 -26.96
CA SER A 375 -29.76 -48.15 -27.02
C SER A 375 -29.75 -47.31 -25.74
N LEU A 376 -29.29 -46.06 -25.84
CA LEU A 376 -29.43 -45.07 -24.77
C LEU A 376 -30.83 -44.46 -24.83
N SER A 377 -31.60 -44.62 -23.76
CA SER A 377 -32.96 -44.09 -23.62
C SER A 377 -33.01 -42.59 -23.89
N THR A 378 -34.00 -42.16 -24.67
CA THR A 378 -34.23 -40.77 -25.14
C THR A 378 -34.33 -39.72 -24.02
N SER A 379 -34.50 -40.12 -22.75
CA SER A 379 -34.51 -39.23 -21.58
C SER A 379 -33.12 -38.81 -21.10
N VAL A 380 -32.08 -39.63 -21.28
CA VAL A 380 -30.70 -39.30 -20.85
C VAL A 380 -30.03 -38.33 -21.83
N ILE A 381 -30.36 -38.48 -23.13
CA ILE A 381 -29.85 -37.60 -24.19
C ILE A 381 -30.38 -36.17 -24.02
N VAL A 382 -31.66 -36.01 -23.62
CA VAL A 382 -32.25 -34.69 -23.34
C VAL A 382 -31.61 -34.05 -22.10
N GLY A 383 -31.29 -34.83 -21.06
CA GLY A 383 -30.60 -34.33 -19.86
C GLY A 383 -29.18 -33.83 -20.13
N ILE A 384 -28.41 -34.57 -20.96
CA ILE A 384 -27.04 -34.17 -21.34
C ILE A 384 -27.08 -32.94 -22.26
N ILE A 385 -28.02 -32.87 -23.20
CA ILE A 385 -28.18 -31.70 -24.08
C ILE A 385 -28.63 -30.47 -23.28
N CYS A 386 -29.55 -30.59 -22.33
CA CYS A 386 -29.93 -29.49 -21.44
C CYS A 386 -28.79 -29.06 -20.50
N GLY A 387 -27.98 -30.00 -20.01
CA GLY A 387 -26.79 -29.69 -19.21
C GLY A 387 -25.73 -28.94 -20.01
N ILE A 388 -25.40 -29.41 -21.22
CA ILE A 388 -24.46 -28.73 -22.12
C ILE A 388 -24.99 -27.36 -22.54
N LEU A 389 -26.29 -27.23 -22.82
CA LEU A 389 -26.90 -25.93 -23.14
C LEU A 389 -26.88 -24.97 -21.96
N ALA A 390 -27.00 -25.45 -20.72
CA ALA A 390 -26.89 -24.62 -19.52
C ALA A 390 -25.45 -24.15 -19.28
N VAL A 391 -24.46 -25.02 -19.47
CA VAL A 391 -23.03 -24.68 -19.36
C VAL A 391 -22.61 -23.72 -20.47
N VAL A 392 -23.06 -23.94 -21.70
CA VAL A 392 -22.82 -23.02 -22.82
C VAL A 392 -23.53 -21.69 -22.61
N ALA A 393 -24.76 -21.69 -22.06
CA ALA A 393 -25.43 -20.44 -21.70
C ALA A 393 -24.68 -19.69 -20.58
N ALA A 394 -24.18 -20.38 -19.55
CA ALA A 394 -23.38 -19.79 -18.49
C ALA A 394 -22.05 -19.23 -19.03
N ALA A 395 -21.37 -19.95 -19.92
CA ALA A 395 -20.16 -19.50 -20.60
C ALA A 395 -20.43 -18.29 -21.51
N ILE A 396 -21.54 -18.27 -22.24
CA ILE A 396 -21.95 -17.12 -23.05
C ILE A 396 -22.29 -15.92 -22.15
N ILE A 397 -22.98 -16.14 -21.02
CA ILE A 397 -23.28 -15.09 -20.05
C ILE A 397 -21.98 -14.54 -19.43
N PHE A 398 -21.04 -15.41 -19.08
CA PHE A 398 -19.72 -15.04 -18.55
C PHE A 398 -18.90 -14.27 -19.58
N VAL A 399 -18.85 -14.73 -20.83
CA VAL A 399 -18.19 -14.02 -21.93
C VAL A 399 -18.87 -12.69 -22.24
N VAL A 400 -20.20 -12.60 -22.20
CA VAL A 400 -20.93 -11.34 -22.41
C VAL A 400 -20.73 -10.37 -21.25
N TYR A 401 -20.69 -10.87 -20.01
CA TYR A 401 -20.37 -10.09 -18.82
C TYR A 401 -18.94 -9.55 -18.90
N ARG A 402 -17.96 -10.41 -19.24
CA ARG A 402 -16.56 -10.04 -19.42
C ARG A 402 -16.34 -9.09 -20.59
N ARG A 403 -17.06 -9.28 -21.70
CA ARG A 403 -17.02 -8.41 -22.89
C ARG A 403 -17.74 -7.08 -22.67
N ARG A 404 -18.76 -7.00 -21.81
CA ARG A 404 -19.33 -5.73 -21.35
C ARG A 404 -18.39 -4.99 -20.41
N LYS A 405 -17.69 -5.69 -19.52
CA LYS A 405 -16.63 -5.11 -18.68
C LYS A 405 -15.46 -4.59 -19.55
N ARG A 406 -15.09 -5.31 -20.61
CA ARG A 406 -14.07 -4.88 -21.58
C ARG A 406 -14.52 -3.72 -22.46
N ASN A 407 -15.75 -3.73 -22.98
CA ASN A 407 -16.29 -2.61 -23.77
C ASN A 407 -16.48 -1.34 -22.93
N PHE A 408 -16.68 -1.46 -21.61
CA PHE A 408 -16.69 -0.34 -20.68
C PHE A 408 -15.28 0.27 -20.50
N ILE A 409 -14.23 -0.54 -20.61
CA ILE A 409 -12.83 -0.11 -20.60
C ILE A 409 -12.46 0.49 -21.97
N ASP A 410 -12.82 -0.15 -23.08
CA ASP A 410 -12.52 0.30 -24.45
C ASP A 410 -13.31 1.57 -24.83
N SER A 411 -14.55 1.76 -24.38
CA SER A 411 -15.31 3.00 -24.62
C SER A 411 -14.72 4.21 -23.91
N LYS A 412 -13.88 3.99 -22.90
CA LYS A 412 -13.15 5.03 -22.18
C LYS A 412 -11.82 5.40 -22.88
N LEU A 413 -11.29 4.52 -23.74
CA LEU A 413 -10.09 4.76 -24.54
C LEU A 413 -10.37 5.37 -25.93
N SER A 414 -11.59 5.23 -26.47
CA SER A 414 -11.87 5.59 -27.88
C SER A 414 -12.33 7.04 -28.14
N SER A 415 -12.47 7.92 -27.15
CA SER A 415 -12.99 9.30 -27.38
C SER A 415 -11.94 10.40 -27.55
N THR A 416 -10.67 10.05 -27.77
CA THR A 416 -9.61 11.05 -28.02
C THR A 416 -8.57 10.52 -29.01
N ALA A 417 -8.90 10.55 -30.29
CA ALA A 417 -7.91 10.54 -31.37
C ALA A 417 -8.54 11.17 -32.63
N ASP A 418 -8.17 12.40 -32.95
CA ASP A 418 -8.25 12.95 -34.30
C ASP A 418 -6.84 13.38 -34.73
N ASP A 419 -6.55 13.09 -35.99
CA ASP A 419 -5.25 13.01 -36.65
C ASP A 419 -4.44 14.32 -36.73
N HIS A 420 -3.09 14.23 -36.71
CA HIS A 420 -2.16 14.75 -37.75
C HIS A 420 -0.68 14.50 -37.38
N PHE A 421 0.05 13.78 -38.25
CA PHE A 421 1.53 13.58 -38.22
C PHE A 421 2.26 14.76 -38.93
N PRO A 422 3.53 15.09 -38.57
CA PRO A 422 4.66 14.55 -39.36
C PRO A 422 6.01 14.25 -38.63
N SER A 423 6.66 13.21 -39.16
CA SER A 423 8.11 12.86 -39.34
C SER A 423 9.22 13.04 -38.28
N SER A 424 9.78 11.87 -37.89
CA SER A 424 11.19 11.45 -37.75
C SER A 424 12.27 12.35 -37.11
N ASN A 425 12.71 11.98 -35.90
CA ASN A 425 14.08 11.54 -35.50
C ASN A 425 14.41 11.93 -34.04
N SER A 426 14.34 10.96 -33.12
CA SER A 426 15.22 10.78 -31.93
C SER A 426 14.59 9.74 -30.98
N ILE A 427 14.68 8.46 -31.35
CA ILE A 427 14.24 7.35 -30.50
C ILE A 427 15.41 6.95 -29.58
N ARG A 428 15.45 7.54 -28.37
CA ARG A 428 16.00 6.85 -27.16
C ARG A 428 15.73 7.52 -25.80
N GLU A 429 15.04 8.66 -25.71
CA GLU A 429 14.94 9.43 -24.46
C GLU A 429 13.51 9.77 -23.99
N ARG A 430 12.46 9.12 -24.51
CA ARG A 430 11.07 9.35 -24.04
C ARG A 430 10.28 8.07 -23.82
N ARG A 431 10.65 7.32 -22.78
CA ARG A 431 9.77 6.35 -22.11
C ARG A 431 9.78 6.62 -20.59
N LYS A 432 9.55 7.88 -20.20
CA LYS A 432 9.23 8.31 -18.84
C LYS A 432 8.43 9.60 -18.92
N GLN A 433 7.17 9.50 -19.37
CA GLN A 433 6.09 10.49 -19.20
C GLN A 433 4.96 10.12 -20.15
N SER A 434 4.07 9.25 -19.67
CA SER A 434 2.68 9.19 -20.14
C SER A 434 1.89 8.33 -19.17
N TYR A 435 1.50 8.90 -18.03
CA TYR A 435 0.23 8.53 -17.42
C TYR A 435 -0.53 9.81 -17.12
N GLY A 436 -1.67 9.90 -17.80
CA GLY A 436 -2.54 11.07 -17.81
C GLY A 436 -3.34 11.20 -16.52
N GLU A 437 -3.73 12.44 -16.28
CA GLU A 437 -4.67 12.91 -15.29
C GLU A 437 -5.93 12.02 -15.21
N LEU A 438 -6.22 11.51 -14.02
CA LEU A 438 -7.55 11.06 -13.63
C LEU A 438 -8.01 11.92 -12.46
N ASN A 439 -8.72 13.00 -12.81
CA ASN A 439 -9.53 13.76 -11.87
C ASN A 439 -10.65 12.87 -11.32
N THR A 440 -10.67 12.64 -10.01
CA THR A 440 -11.91 12.41 -9.25
C THR A 440 -11.84 13.11 -7.89
N SER A 441 -12.52 14.26 -7.82
CA SER A 441 -12.94 14.92 -6.58
C SER A 441 -14.31 14.40 -6.16
N THR A 442 -14.47 14.11 -4.87
CA THR A 442 -15.72 14.34 -4.14
C THR A 442 -15.45 15.26 -2.96
N GLY A 443 -15.19 16.53 -3.25
CA GLY A 443 -15.56 17.63 -2.38
C GLY A 443 -16.75 18.34 -3.02
N VAL A 444 -17.83 18.52 -2.27
CA VAL A 444 -18.93 19.39 -2.63
C VAL A 444 -18.44 20.85 -2.56
N PRO A 445 -18.62 21.67 -3.60
CA PRO A 445 -18.90 23.07 -3.37
C PRO A 445 -20.18 23.50 -4.06
N MET A 446 -20.97 24.27 -3.31
CA MET A 446 -22.08 25.06 -3.81
C MET A 446 -21.62 25.95 -4.97
N GLY A 447 -22.44 26.05 -6.02
CA GLY A 447 -22.26 26.97 -7.16
C GLY A 447 -22.18 28.43 -6.71
N ILE A 448 -21.69 29.36 -7.53
CA ILE A 448 -22.28 29.83 -8.79
C ILE A 448 -21.19 30.55 -9.64
N PRO A 449 -21.33 30.59 -10.99
CA PRO A 449 -20.22 30.79 -11.94
C PRO A 449 -20.18 32.20 -12.54
N MET A 450 -19.06 32.57 -13.18
CA MET A 450 -19.08 33.50 -14.31
C MET A 450 -18.08 33.11 -15.42
N SER A 451 -18.58 33.35 -16.62
CA SER A 451 -18.15 32.99 -17.97
C SER A 451 -16.87 33.67 -18.47
N ALA A 452 -16.10 32.92 -19.25
CA ALA A 452 -15.16 33.44 -20.24
C ALA A 452 -15.81 33.44 -21.64
N SER A 453 -15.60 34.52 -22.38
CA SER A 453 -15.45 34.63 -23.86
C SER A 453 -15.47 36.12 -24.16
N GLY A 454 -14.56 36.74 -24.90
CA GLY A 454 -13.59 36.24 -25.87
C GLY A 454 -13.63 37.18 -27.08
N VAL A 455 -12.46 37.37 -27.70
CA VAL A 455 -12.21 37.87 -29.08
C VAL A 455 -11.94 39.38 -29.26
N ALA A 456 -10.64 39.69 -29.39
CA ALA A 456 -9.91 40.23 -30.57
C ALA A 456 -10.41 41.51 -31.29
N MET A 457 -9.63 42.35 -31.98
CA MET A 457 -8.26 42.39 -32.54
C MET A 457 -7.95 43.87 -32.83
N GLY A 458 -6.67 44.30 -32.89
CA GLY A 458 -6.30 45.54 -33.60
C GLY A 458 -5.05 46.28 -33.14
N ILE A 459 -3.89 45.91 -33.70
CA ILE A 459 -2.63 46.69 -33.83
C ILE A 459 -2.79 47.65 -35.06
N PRO A 460 -1.97 48.72 -35.35
CA PRO A 460 -0.68 49.21 -34.81
C PRO A 460 -0.74 50.72 -34.44
N THR A 461 0.27 51.44 -33.92
CA THR A 461 1.62 51.75 -34.47
C THR A 461 2.36 52.64 -33.46
N THR A 462 3.68 52.43 -33.30
CA THR A 462 4.81 53.41 -33.18
C THR A 462 4.65 54.58 -32.18
N THR A 463 5.55 54.88 -31.23
CA THR A 463 7.01 55.13 -31.29
C THR A 463 7.48 55.46 -29.86
N SER A 464 8.78 55.23 -29.57
CA SER A 464 9.75 55.97 -28.72
C SER A 464 9.23 56.78 -27.50
N GLU A 465 9.90 56.95 -26.37
CA GLU A 465 11.24 56.73 -25.83
C GLU A 465 11.12 57.18 -24.35
N HIS A 466 12.16 56.93 -23.54
CA HIS A 466 12.60 57.71 -22.35
C HIS A 466 11.69 58.85 -21.84
N ASP A 467 11.36 59.01 -20.55
CA ASP A 467 12.26 59.00 -19.41
C ASP A 467 11.46 59.09 -18.08
N SER A 468 11.99 58.46 -17.05
CA SER A 468 12.24 58.99 -15.71
C SER A 468 11.25 59.97 -15.02
N SER A 469 10.85 59.55 -13.81
CA SER A 469 10.84 60.36 -12.57
C SER A 469 9.51 60.96 -12.05
N THR A 470 9.15 60.45 -10.87
CA THR A 470 8.62 61.14 -9.66
C THR A 470 7.27 61.86 -9.71
N GLY A 471 6.36 61.41 -8.84
CA GLY A 471 5.31 62.26 -8.28
C GLY A 471 4.05 61.52 -7.82
N MET A 472 4.00 61.14 -6.54
CA MET A 472 2.76 61.11 -5.75
C MET A 472 2.26 62.56 -5.54
N PRO A 473 1.05 62.84 -4.99
CA PRO A 473 -0.07 61.98 -4.57
C PRO A 473 -1.40 62.47 -5.23
N THR A 474 -2.63 61.95 -5.07
CA THR A 474 -3.52 61.90 -3.89
C THR A 474 -4.90 61.39 -4.34
N THR A 475 -5.47 60.47 -3.53
CA THR A 475 -6.86 60.43 -3.02
C THR A 475 -8.11 60.17 -3.90
N VAL A 476 -9.02 59.39 -3.26
CA VAL A 476 -10.51 59.29 -3.35
C VAL A 476 -11.07 58.36 -4.46
N GLU A 477 -11.49 57.13 -4.18
CA GLU A 477 -12.66 56.60 -3.42
C GLU A 477 -13.98 56.57 -4.22
N ALA A 478 -14.58 55.37 -4.24
CA ALA A 478 -16.00 55.03 -4.38
C ALA A 478 -16.74 55.35 -5.71
N ALA A 479 -17.80 54.65 -6.12
CA ALA A 479 -18.41 53.36 -5.83
C ALA A 479 -19.68 53.29 -6.72
N THR A 480 -20.19 52.07 -6.97
CA THR A 480 -21.61 51.75 -7.31
C THR A 480 -22.14 52.26 -8.67
N THR A 481 -22.97 51.55 -9.45
CA THR A 481 -24.24 50.88 -9.10
C THR A 481 -24.79 50.11 -10.33
N TYR A 482 -25.49 48.99 -10.07
CA TYR A 482 -26.41 48.17 -10.91
C TYR A 482 -27.58 48.98 -11.57
N PRO A 483 -28.58 48.45 -12.36
CA PRO A 483 -29.11 47.06 -12.40
C PRO A 483 -29.76 46.51 -13.74
N SER A 484 -30.28 45.27 -13.63
CA SER A 484 -31.50 44.69 -14.28
C SER A 484 -31.42 44.27 -15.77
N SER A 485 -32.03 43.18 -16.28
CA SER A 485 -33.19 42.35 -15.89
C SER A 485 -33.30 41.03 -16.70
N SER A 486 -33.71 39.95 -16.02
CA SER A 486 -34.81 39.00 -16.33
C SER A 486 -34.83 38.03 -17.55
N LEU A 487 -35.17 36.76 -17.23
CA LEU A 487 -36.12 35.79 -17.85
C LEU A 487 -35.56 34.44 -18.39
N ASP A 488 -35.86 33.41 -17.58
CA ASP A 488 -36.43 32.07 -17.86
C ASP A 488 -35.90 31.14 -18.96
N VAL A 489 -35.59 29.88 -18.59
CA VAL A 489 -36.42 28.67 -18.84
C VAL A 489 -35.68 27.39 -18.36
N VAL A 490 -36.42 26.52 -17.65
CA VAL A 490 -36.07 25.20 -17.07
C VAL A 490 -36.42 24.08 -18.07
N PRO A 491 -35.68 22.94 -18.22
CA PRO A 491 -36.05 21.71 -17.50
C PRO A 491 -34.97 20.62 -17.21
N LYS A 492 -35.06 20.10 -15.98
CA LYS A 492 -35.15 18.68 -15.54
C LYS A 492 -34.25 17.60 -16.20
N ASN A 493 -33.42 16.93 -15.40
CA ASN A 493 -33.70 15.54 -14.96
C ASN A 493 -32.73 14.99 -13.88
N LYS A 494 -33.26 13.97 -13.19
CA LYS A 494 -32.86 13.29 -11.94
C LYS A 494 -31.53 12.50 -12.02
N PRO A 495 -30.89 12.19 -10.86
CA PRO A 495 -29.61 11.50 -10.79
C PRO A 495 -29.75 9.98 -10.71
N SER A 496 -28.82 9.26 -11.32
CA SER A 496 -28.58 7.82 -11.11
C SER A 496 -27.29 7.65 -10.31
N THR A 497 -27.43 7.02 -9.16
CA THR A 497 -26.43 6.57 -8.18
C THR A 497 -25.44 5.57 -8.78
N PHE A 498 -24.16 5.67 -8.39
CA PHE A 498 -23.16 4.59 -8.52
C PHE A 498 -22.34 4.50 -7.23
N LEU A 499 -22.35 3.31 -6.62
CA LEU A 499 -21.58 2.89 -5.46
C LEU A 499 -20.17 2.44 -5.88
N SER A 500 -19.17 2.69 -5.02
CA SER A 500 -17.82 2.15 -5.12
C SER A 500 -17.77 0.70 -4.61
N VAL A 501 -16.92 -0.13 -5.24
CA VAL A 501 -16.73 -1.56 -4.97
C VAL A 501 -16.10 -1.87 -3.60
N TRP A 502 -15.68 -0.85 -2.84
CA TRP A 502 -15.26 -0.98 -1.44
C TRP A 502 -16.30 -0.43 -0.45
N ASN A 503 -17.58 -0.40 -0.86
CA ASN A 503 -18.72 -0.06 -0.01
C ASN A 503 -19.96 -0.90 -0.39
N ASP A 504 -19.79 -2.21 -0.57
CA ASP A 504 -20.91 -3.15 -0.71
C ASP A 504 -21.21 -3.83 0.65
N PRO A 505 -22.33 -3.47 1.32
CA PRO A 505 -22.73 -4.14 2.57
C PRO A 505 -23.15 -5.61 2.37
N GLU A 506 -23.30 -6.12 1.14
CA GLU A 506 -23.60 -7.53 0.91
C GLU A 506 -22.36 -8.44 0.85
N LEU A 507 -21.15 -7.92 0.62
CA LEU A 507 -19.91 -8.73 0.68
C LEU A 507 -19.38 -8.94 2.11
N LEU A 508 -19.84 -8.13 3.07
CA LEU A 508 -19.65 -8.40 4.50
C LEU A 508 -20.52 -9.55 5.03
N SER A 509 -21.55 -9.98 4.28
CA SER A 509 -22.43 -11.07 4.69
C SER A 509 -21.92 -12.47 4.32
N VAL A 510 -20.82 -12.58 3.56
CA VAL A 510 -20.23 -13.87 3.17
C VAL A 510 -19.16 -14.35 4.17
N GLN A 511 -18.61 -13.47 5.02
CA GLN A 511 -17.78 -13.87 6.16
C GLN A 511 -18.59 -14.35 7.37
N GLU A 512 -19.88 -14.01 7.48
CA GLU A 512 -20.73 -14.40 8.63
C GLU A 512 -21.50 -15.73 8.46
N LEU A 513 -21.39 -16.41 7.30
CA LEU A 513 -22.13 -17.66 7.05
C LEU A 513 -21.30 -18.95 7.18
N ALA A 514 -20.06 -18.88 7.65
CA ALA A 514 -19.23 -20.06 7.95
C ALA A 514 -19.11 -20.40 9.45
N ILE A 515 -19.79 -19.67 10.34
CA ILE A 515 -19.78 -19.94 11.79
C ILE A 515 -21.20 -19.99 12.37
N VAL A 516 -22.11 -20.76 11.77
CA VAL A 516 -23.25 -21.33 12.53
C VAL A 516 -23.63 -22.68 11.93
N GLY A 517 -23.30 -23.75 12.64
CA GLY A 517 -23.96 -25.05 12.44
C GLY A 517 -23.08 -26.26 12.72
N PHE A 518 -22.85 -26.57 13.99
CA PHE A 518 -23.01 -27.94 14.50
C PHE A 518 -23.01 -27.93 16.04
N GLU A 519 -24.20 -27.73 16.63
CA GLU A 519 -24.48 -28.29 17.96
C GLU A 519 -24.72 -29.79 17.78
N ALA A 520 -23.81 -30.62 18.29
CA ALA A 520 -24.10 -31.98 18.66
C ALA A 520 -23.64 -32.21 20.09
N THR A 521 -24.63 -32.36 20.96
CA THR A 521 -24.57 -32.76 22.36
C THR A 521 -23.66 -33.96 22.63
N ALA A 522 -22.73 -33.83 23.58
CA ALA A 522 -22.32 -34.95 24.45
C ALA A 522 -21.69 -34.44 25.75
N THR A 523 -22.47 -34.50 26.82
CA THR A 523 -22.02 -34.50 28.22
C THR A 523 -21.15 -35.72 28.52
N GLY A 524 -20.00 -35.55 29.18
CA GLY A 524 -19.23 -36.69 29.67
C GLY A 524 -17.95 -36.29 30.41
N THR A 525 -17.92 -36.59 31.70
CA THR A 525 -16.93 -36.23 32.71
C THR A 525 -15.62 -37.03 32.68
N SER A 526 -14.62 -36.44 33.36
CA SER A 526 -13.54 -37.01 34.21
C SER A 526 -12.28 -37.62 33.59
N TYR A 527 -11.16 -36.94 33.91
CA TYR A 527 -9.89 -37.43 34.47
C TYR A 527 -9.54 -38.92 34.34
N GLU A 528 -8.35 -39.21 33.78
CA GLU A 528 -7.31 -40.01 34.45
C GLU A 528 -5.93 -39.86 33.79
N GLU A 529 -4.90 -39.75 34.62
CA GLU A 529 -3.47 -39.79 34.28
C GLU A 529 -3.04 -41.17 33.76
N ALA A 530 -2.09 -41.21 32.80
CA ALA A 530 -1.08 -42.27 32.74
C ALA A 530 0.07 -41.91 31.76
N HIS A 531 1.18 -41.48 32.34
CA HIS A 531 2.53 -42.05 32.18
C HIS A 531 2.85 -43.00 30.99
N VAL A 532 3.99 -42.70 30.32
CA VAL A 532 5.15 -43.59 29.99
C VAL A 532 5.55 -43.80 28.50
N GLU A 533 6.81 -43.40 28.27
CA GLU A 533 7.90 -43.86 27.38
C GLU A 533 7.77 -44.00 25.85
N PHE A 534 8.64 -43.21 25.20
CA PHE A 534 9.61 -43.58 24.16
C PHE A 534 9.46 -44.95 23.45
N ARG A 535 9.32 -44.86 22.12
CA ARG A 535 10.31 -45.48 21.22
C ARG A 535 10.47 -44.70 19.93
#